data_AF-A0A135L4J7-F1
#
_entry.id   AF-A0A135L4J7-F1
#
_cell.length_a   1.000
_cell.length_b   1.000
_cell.length_c   1.000
_cell.angle_alpha   90.00
_cell.angle_beta   90.00
_cell.angle_gamma   90.00
#
_symmetry.space_group_name_H-M   'P 1'
#
loop_
_entity.id
_entity.type
_entity.pdbx_description
1 polymer ?
#
loop_
_entity_poly.entity_id
_entity_poly.type
_entity_poly.pdbx_seq_one_letter_code
_entity_poly.pdbx_strand_id
1 'polypeptide(L)'
;MFPKRVGLIVWINDFKAARNLERIGHIHFISKRMNYCILYVNEKDMDKTMAYLQKLSFVKKVERSYRTEIKTDYSSKTVIE
;
A
#
# COMPACT_ATOMS: atom_id res chain seq x y z
N MET A 1 16.14 7.29 -12.91
CA MET A 1 15.93 6.34 -11.80
C MET A 1 14.43 6.19 -11.57
N PHE A 2 13.90 4.96 -11.56
CA PHE A 2 12.46 4.76 -11.35
C PHE A 2 12.06 5.12 -9.91
N PRO A 3 10.90 5.79 -9.70
CA PRO A 3 10.44 6.13 -8.37
C PRO A 3 10.17 4.85 -7.58
N LYS A 4 10.67 4.78 -6.34
CA LYS A 4 10.33 3.70 -5.43
C LYS A 4 8.85 3.74 -5.08
N ARG A 5 8.21 2.58 -5.10
CA ARG A 5 6.77 2.41 -4.86
C ARG A 5 6.55 1.59 -3.61
N VAL A 6 5.56 1.96 -2.83
CA VAL A 6 5.15 1.24 -1.63
C VAL A 6 3.67 0.89 -1.74
N GLY A 7 3.33 -0.32 -1.31
CA GLY A 7 1.94 -0.78 -1.25
C GLY A 7 1.28 -0.31 0.06
N LEU A 8 0.02 0.10 -0.04
CA LEU A 8 -0.85 0.41 1.08
C LEU A 8 -2.06 -0.53 1.04
N ILE A 9 -2.44 -1.05 2.20
CA ILE A 9 -3.73 -1.72 2.42
C ILE A 9 -4.68 -0.67 2.99
N VAL A 10 -5.70 -0.32 2.21
CA VAL A 10 -6.71 0.67 2.59
C VAL A 10 -8.01 -0.07 2.89
N TRP A 11 -8.36 -0.19 4.16
CA TRP A 11 -9.63 -0.76 4.60
C TRP A 11 -10.75 0.23 4.37
N ILE A 12 -11.84 -0.21 3.72
CA ILE A 12 -12.92 0.66 3.25
C ILE A 12 -14.29 0.20 3.77
N ASN A 13 -15.31 1.05 3.71
CA ASN A 13 -16.72 0.66 3.92
C ASN A 13 -17.58 0.82 2.65
N ASP A 14 -17.09 1.54 1.64
CA ASP A 14 -17.80 1.77 0.38
C ASP A 14 -16.86 1.53 -0.81
N PHE A 15 -17.14 0.48 -1.57
CA PHE A 15 -16.40 0.10 -2.77
C PHE A 15 -16.55 1.11 -3.92
N LYS A 16 -17.72 1.74 -4.08
CA LYS A 16 -17.94 2.72 -5.16
C LYS A 16 -17.11 3.96 -4.89
N ALA A 17 -17.12 4.46 -3.66
CA ALA A 17 -16.29 5.58 -3.25
C ALA A 17 -14.79 5.26 -3.35
N ALA A 18 -14.39 4.03 -3.00
CA ALA A 18 -13.00 3.58 -3.08
C ALA A 18 -12.41 3.58 -4.49
N ARG A 19 -13.22 3.55 -5.56
CA ARG A 19 -12.69 3.73 -6.93
C ARG A 19 -11.99 5.07 -7.12
N ASN A 20 -12.42 6.12 -6.39
CA ASN A 20 -11.78 7.43 -6.44
C ASN A 20 -10.32 7.42 -5.95
N LEU A 21 -9.87 6.35 -5.27
CA LEU A 21 -8.48 6.19 -4.85
C LEU A 21 -7.51 6.09 -6.06
N GLU A 22 -8.00 5.79 -7.26
CA GLU A 22 -7.21 5.78 -8.50
C GLU A 22 -6.61 7.15 -8.83
N ARG A 23 -7.22 8.23 -8.32
CA ARG A 23 -6.71 9.62 -8.47
C ARG A 23 -5.52 9.90 -7.54
N ILE A 24 -5.34 9.08 -6.50
CA ILE A 24 -4.32 9.25 -5.46
C ILE A 24 -3.13 8.33 -5.73
N GLY A 25 -3.38 7.13 -6.25
CA GLY A 25 -2.35 6.15 -6.53
C GLY A 25 -2.84 5.06 -7.48
N HIS A 26 -1.99 4.07 -7.71
CA HIS A 26 -2.32 2.98 -8.61
C HIS A 26 -3.03 1.87 -7.84
N ILE A 27 -4.31 1.65 -8.13
CA ILE A 27 -5.06 0.54 -7.56
C ILE A 27 -4.57 -0.76 -8.19
N HIS A 28 -4.06 -1.67 -7.37
CA HIS A 28 -3.68 -3.01 -7.81
C HIS A 28 -4.86 -3.99 -7.72
N PHE A 29 -5.66 -3.88 -6.65
CA PHE A 29 -6.79 -4.77 -6.41
C PHE A 29 -7.77 -4.14 -5.42
N ILE A 30 -9.06 -4.41 -5.59
CA ILE A 30 -10.08 -4.05 -4.61
C ILE A 30 -10.93 -5.28 -4.30
N SER A 31 -10.99 -5.68 -3.04
CA SER A 31 -11.87 -6.76 -2.59
C SER A 31 -13.22 -6.22 -2.13
N LYS A 32 -14.28 -6.55 -2.88
CA LYS A 32 -15.67 -6.30 -2.44
C LYS A 32 -16.07 -7.17 -1.24
N ARG A 33 -15.55 -8.40 -1.17
CA ARG A 33 -15.89 -9.36 -0.11
C ARG A 33 -15.22 -9.01 1.22
N MET A 34 -13.96 -8.57 1.17
CA MET A 34 -13.16 -8.29 2.38
C MET A 34 -13.00 -6.79 2.68
N ASN A 35 -13.61 -5.92 1.87
CA ASN A 35 -13.66 -4.47 2.09
C ASN A 35 -12.29 -3.80 2.25
N TYR A 36 -11.37 -4.05 1.31
CA TYR A 36 -10.09 -3.34 1.25
C TYR A 36 -9.60 -3.12 -0.19
N CYS A 37 -8.71 -2.15 -0.35
CA CYS A 37 -8.02 -1.81 -1.59
C CYS A 37 -6.50 -1.93 -1.38
N ILE A 38 -5.81 -2.55 -2.34
CA ILE A 38 -4.35 -2.52 -2.47
C ILE A 38 -4.00 -1.34 -3.36
N LEU A 39 -3.35 -0.33 -2.79
CA LEU A 39 -3.00 0.92 -3.46
C LEU A 39 -1.49 1.09 -3.47
N TYR A 40 -0.88 1.30 -4.64
CA TYR A 40 0.52 1.70 -4.73
C TYR A 40 0.65 3.20 -4.83
N VAL A 41 1.60 3.75 -4.07
CA VAL A 41 1.95 5.18 -4.07
C VAL A 41 3.47 5.33 -4.17
N ASN A 42 3.95 6.55 -4.42
CA ASN A 42 5.37 6.84 -4.35
C ASN A 42 5.83 6.79 -2.89
N GLU A 43 6.98 6.16 -2.62
CA GLU A 43 7.52 6.03 -1.27
C GLU A 43 7.73 7.40 -0.60
N LYS A 44 8.22 8.40 -1.35
CA LYS A 44 8.43 9.77 -0.86
C LYS A 44 7.14 10.48 -0.37
N ASP A 45 5.98 10.06 -0.89
CA ASP A 45 4.68 10.68 -0.62
C ASP A 45 3.83 9.84 0.33
N MET A 46 4.37 8.70 0.82
CA MET A 46 3.63 7.68 1.55
C MET A 46 2.95 8.23 2.80
N ASP A 47 3.68 8.84 3.72
CA ASP A 47 3.15 9.28 5.02
C ASP A 47 2.06 10.35 4.84
N LYS A 48 2.31 11.31 3.94
CA LYS A 48 1.32 12.33 3.56
C LYS A 48 0.06 11.69 2.98
N THR A 49 0.23 10.69 2.12
CA THR A 49 -0.89 9.99 1.49
C THR A 49 -1.68 9.19 2.51
N MET A 50 -1.01 8.48 3.43
CA MET A 50 -1.67 7.75 4.53
C MET A 50 -2.50 8.70 5.41
N ALA A 51 -1.93 9.86 5.79
CA ALA A 51 -2.63 10.86 6.58
C ALA A 51 -3.85 11.47 5.86
N TYR A 52 -3.76 11.65 4.53
CA TYR A 52 -4.88 12.10 3.72
C TYR A 52 -5.97 11.03 3.60
N LEU A 53 -5.59 9.79 3.29
CA LEU A 53 -6.52 8.67 3.15
C LEU A 53 -7.32 8.42 4.42
N GLN A 54 -6.69 8.53 5.59
CA GLN A 54 -7.34 8.31 6.88
C GLN A 54 -8.46 9.34 7.20
N LYS A 55 -8.51 10.47 6.47
CA LYS A 55 -9.55 11.50 6.61
C LYS A 55 -10.77 11.24 5.72
N LEU A 56 -10.67 10.33 4.75
CA LEU A 56 -11.77 10.02 3.84
C LEU A 56 -12.84 9.24 4.60
N SER A 57 -14.10 9.68 4.52
CA SER A 57 -15.22 9.09 5.26
C SER A 57 -15.43 7.59 4.98
N PHE A 58 -15.01 7.13 3.81
CA PHE A 58 -15.13 5.73 3.40
C PHE A 58 -13.92 4.86 3.76
N VAL A 59 -12.87 5.44 4.36
CA VAL A 59 -11.65 4.74 4.79
C VAL A 59 -11.71 4.48 6.29
N LYS A 60 -11.57 3.20 6.68
CA LYS A 60 -11.55 2.79 8.08
C LYS A 60 -10.14 2.81 8.67
N LYS A 61 -9.16 2.36 7.89
CA LYS A 61 -7.77 2.17 8.33
C LYS A 61 -6.86 2.12 7.12
N VAL A 62 -5.63 2.60 7.28
CA VAL A 62 -4.57 2.48 6.27
C VAL A 62 -3.35 1.80 6.89
N GLU A 63 -2.81 0.80 6.22
CA GLU A 63 -1.63 0.06 6.64
C GLU A 63 -0.57 0.04 5.54
N ARG A 64 0.70 0.18 5.92
CA ARG A 64 1.83 0.07 5.00
C ARG A 64 2.15 -1.41 4.74
N SER A 65 2.42 -1.75 3.48
CA SER A 65 2.98 -3.04 3.11
C SER A 65 4.50 -3.03 3.29
N TYR A 66 5.01 -4.02 4.04
CA TYR A 66 6.45 -4.27 4.21
C TYR A 66 7.03 -5.20 3.14
N ARG A 67 6.28 -5.46 2.05
CA ARG A 67 6.67 -6.43 1.01
C ARG A 67 8.05 -6.13 0.40
N THR A 68 8.40 -4.85 0.30
CA THR A 68 9.68 -4.37 -0.24
C THR A 68 10.86 -4.54 0.71
N GLU A 69 10.61 -4.80 2.00
CA GLU A 69 11.64 -4.98 3.03
C GLU A 69 11.99 -6.46 3.24
N ILE A 70 11.21 -7.37 2.66
CA ILE A 70 11.50 -8.79 2.67
C ILE A 70 12.78 -9.02 1.88
N LYS A 71 13.84 -9.45 2.57
CA LYS A 71 15.10 -9.85 1.93
C LYS A 71 14.84 -10.98 0.96
N THR A 72 15.18 -10.77 -0.31
CA THR A 72 15.11 -11.79 -1.37
C THR A 72 16.48 -12.33 -1.76
N ASP A 73 17.54 -11.80 -1.14
CA ASP A 73 18.88 -12.35 -1.26
C ASP A 73 19.07 -13.41 -0.18
N TYR A 74 19.13 -14.67 -0.63
CA TYR A 74 19.31 -15.84 0.21
C TYR A 74 20.76 -16.34 0.21
N SER A 75 21.73 -15.48 -0.16
CA SER A 75 23.15 -15.79 0.00
C SER A 75 23.43 -16.03 1.49
N SER A 76 23.37 -17.29 1.89
CA SER A 76 23.87 -17.76 3.16
C SER A 76 25.34 -17.42 3.18
N LYS A 77 25.72 -16.44 4.00
CA LYS A 77 27.11 -16.34 4.46
C LYS A 77 27.40 -17.63 5.21
N THR A 78 27.86 -18.65 4.50
CA THR A 78 28.64 -19.73 5.08
C THR A 78 29.88 -19.03 5.61
N VAL A 79 29.83 -18.63 6.87
CA VAL A 79 31.03 -18.28 7.62
C VAL A 79 31.76 -19.61 7.75
N ILE A 80 32.75 -19.81 6.89
CA ILE A 80 33.72 -20.88 7.04
C ILE A 80 34.70 -20.33 8.07
N GLU A 81 34.64 -20.86 9.28
CA GLU A 81 35.67 -20.66 10.33
C GLU A 81 37.00 -21.30 9.91
#